data_AF-A0A8X6RSP3-F1
#
_entry.id   AF-A0A8X6RSP3-F1
#
_cell.length_a   1.000
_cell.length_b   1.000
_cell.length_c   1.000
_cell.angle_alpha   90.00
_cell.angle_beta   90.00
_cell.angle_gamma   90.00
#
_symmetry.space_group_name_H-M   'P 1'
#
loop_
_entity.id
_entity.type
_entity.pdbx_description
1 polymer ?
#
loop_
_entity_poly.entity_id
_entity_poly.type
_entity_poly.pdbx_seq_one_letter_code
_entity_poly.pdbx_strand_id
1 'polypeptide(L)'
;MDGLKSQKYSKDYTRLQLKTRPQKTGESLQEYASEVERLTNLSFSDHPETTREIISLQYFVDGLKEGEIQKAVRMADVQDLKSALLYALKLEAATQASHRDRHSI
;
A
#
# COMPACT_ATOMS: atom_id res chain seq x y z
N MET A 1 24.23 -24.49 12.08
CA MET A 1 24.18 -23.03 12.37
C MET A 1 23.38 -22.28 11.27
N ASP A 2 22.39 -22.93 10.64
CA ASP A 2 21.98 -22.58 9.26
C ASP A 2 20.56 -21.99 9.18
N GLY A 3 19.71 -22.18 10.19
CA GLY A 3 18.34 -21.68 10.21
C GLY A 3 18.21 -20.16 10.38
N LEU A 4 18.98 -19.56 11.31
CA LEU A 4 18.91 -18.12 11.59
C LEU A 4 19.37 -17.24 10.41
N LYS A 5 20.37 -17.69 9.66
CA LYS A 5 20.87 -16.97 8.48
C LYS A 5 19.83 -16.97 7.36
N SER A 6 19.23 -18.13 7.07
CA SER A 6 18.20 -18.26 6.02
C SER A 6 16.95 -17.41 6.31
N GLN A 7 16.50 -17.39 7.57
CA GLN A 7 15.39 -16.55 8.00
C GLN A 7 15.71 -15.05 7.92
N LYS A 8 16.95 -14.65 8.26
CA LYS A 8 17.42 -13.27 8.14
C LYS A 8 17.48 -12.82 6.67
N TYR A 9 18.07 -13.63 5.78
CA TYR A 9 18.15 -13.31 4.34
C TYR A 9 16.76 -13.23 3.70
N SER A 10 15.81 -14.07 4.12
CA SER A 10 14.42 -14.00 3.66
C SER A 10 13.74 -12.70 4.09
N LYS A 11 13.87 -12.29 5.36
CA LYS A 11 13.30 -11.02 5.86
C LYS A 11 13.93 -9.79 5.21
N ASP A 12 15.25 -9.79 5.00
CA ASP A 12 15.94 -8.67 4.35
C ASP A 12 15.55 -8.54 2.87
N TYR A 13 15.33 -9.66 2.18
CA TYR A 13 14.81 -9.69 0.82
C TYR A 13 13.37 -9.16 0.74
N THR A 14 12.47 -9.57 1.65
CA THR A 14 11.09 -9.04 1.68
C THR A 14 11.04 -7.56 2.04
N ARG A 15 11.91 -7.07 2.93
CA ARG A 15 12.05 -5.62 3.20
C ARG A 15 12.50 -4.83 1.98
N LEU A 16 13.42 -5.39 1.19
CA LEU A 16 13.83 -4.78 -0.07
C LEU A 16 12.68 -4.74 -1.07
N GLN A 17 11.93 -5.86 -1.21
CA GLN A 17 10.74 -5.91 -2.07
C GLN A 17 9.73 -4.82 -1.69
N LEU A 18 9.43 -4.66 -0.40
CA LEU A 18 8.50 -3.64 0.09
C LEU A 18 8.98 -2.21 -0.25
N LYS A 19 10.28 -1.92 -0.09
CA LYS A 19 10.89 -0.62 -0.48
C LYS A 19 10.80 -0.33 -1.97
N THR A 20 10.78 -1.36 -2.81
CA THR A 20 10.76 -1.21 -4.27
C THR A 20 9.38 -1.48 -4.87
N ARG A 21 8.30 -1.47 -4.07
CA ARG A 21 6.95 -1.87 -4.50
C ARG A 21 5.96 -0.69 -4.56
N PRO A 22 6.06 0.17 -5.59
CA PRO A 22 4.92 1.02 -5.94
C PRO A 22 3.78 0.17 -6.53
N GLN A 23 2.58 0.73 -6.58
CA GLN A 23 1.44 0.20 -7.31
C GLN A 23 1.80 0.07 -8.80
N LYS A 24 1.59 -1.12 -9.35
CA LYS A 24 1.91 -1.39 -10.76
C LYS A 24 0.82 -0.84 -11.69
N THR A 25 1.17 -0.60 -12.95
CA THR A 25 0.16 -0.32 -13.98
C THR A 25 -0.77 -1.53 -14.14
N GLY A 26 -2.08 -1.29 -14.04
CA GLY A 26 -3.11 -2.33 -14.15
C GLY A 26 -3.38 -3.09 -12.85
N GLU A 27 -2.64 -2.79 -11.77
CA GLU A 27 -2.92 -3.34 -10.44
C GLU A 27 -3.98 -2.49 -9.72
N SER A 28 -5.02 -3.14 -9.21
CA SER A 28 -6.07 -2.47 -8.44
C SER A 28 -5.55 -2.01 -7.07
N LEU A 29 -6.21 -1.01 -6.49
CA LEU A 29 -5.89 -0.52 -5.14
C LEU A 29 -5.98 -1.63 -4.08
N GLN A 30 -6.94 -2.55 -4.22
CA GLN A 30 -7.13 -3.68 -3.30
C GLN A 30 -6.00 -4.71 -3.42
N GLU A 31 -5.61 -5.09 -4.63
CA GLU A 31 -4.48 -6.00 -4.85
C GLU A 31 -3.20 -5.40 -4.29
N TYR A 32 -2.98 -4.10 -4.55
CA TYR A 32 -1.81 -3.39 -4.04
C TYR A 32 -1.78 -3.34 -2.51
N ALA A 33 -2.88 -2.97 -1.85
CA ALA A 33 -2.99 -2.95 -0.39
C ALA A 33 -2.75 -4.33 0.22
N SER A 34 -3.34 -5.38 -0.37
CA SER A 34 -3.18 -6.77 0.09
C SER A 34 -1.73 -7.23 0.00
N GLU A 35 -1.03 -6.86 -1.09
CA GLU A 35 0.37 -7.20 -1.26
C GLU A 35 1.28 -6.44 -0.28
N VAL A 36 1.01 -5.15 -0.04
CA VAL A 36 1.74 -4.35 0.97
C VAL A 36 1.57 -4.95 2.36
N GLU A 37 0.34 -5.27 2.78
CA GLU A 37 0.05 -5.89 4.07
C GLU A 37 0.77 -7.25 4.21
N ARG A 38 0.70 -8.08 3.17
CA ARG A 38 1.37 -9.39 3.14
C ARG A 38 2.89 -9.24 3.29
N LEU A 39 3.51 -8.35 2.53
CA LEU A 39 4.96 -8.10 2.57
C LEU A 39 5.40 -7.54 3.93
N THR A 40 4.60 -6.65 4.53
CA THR A 40 4.86 -6.13 5.88
C THR A 40 4.77 -7.23 6.93
N ASN A 41 3.72 -8.05 6.90
CA ASN A 41 3.54 -9.16 7.84
C ASN A 41 4.66 -10.20 7.76
N LEU A 42 5.20 -10.45 6.57
CA LEU A 42 6.36 -11.34 6.38
C LEU A 42 7.67 -10.70 6.86
N SER A 43 7.88 -9.42 6.56
CA SER A 43 9.13 -8.70 6.85
C SER A 43 9.31 -8.36 8.34
N PHE A 44 8.20 -8.11 9.03
CA PHE A 44 8.15 -7.58 10.39
C PHE A 44 7.30 -8.47 11.31
N SER A 45 7.28 -9.78 11.06
CA SER A 45 6.50 -10.77 11.83
C SER A 45 6.80 -10.80 13.33
N ASP A 46 7.98 -10.34 13.72
CA ASP A 46 8.46 -10.20 15.10
C ASP A 46 8.11 -8.85 15.76
N HIS A 47 7.55 -7.91 15.02
CA HIS A 47 7.14 -6.60 15.55
C HIS A 47 5.70 -6.66 16.11
N PRO A 48 5.30 -5.70 16.96
CA PRO A 48 3.89 -5.54 17.34
C PRO A 48 2.99 -5.32 16.12
N GLU A 49 1.73 -5.73 16.21
CA GLU A 49 0.73 -5.53 15.16
C GLU A 49 0.57 -4.06 14.79
N THR A 50 0.46 -3.18 15.79
CA THR A 50 0.37 -1.73 15.60
C THR A 50 1.54 -1.16 14.78
N THR A 51 2.76 -1.65 15.01
CA THR A 51 3.92 -1.25 14.21
C THR A 51 3.78 -1.72 12.75
N ARG A 52 3.28 -2.93 12.50
CA ARG A 52 3.04 -3.43 11.14
C ARG A 52 1.93 -2.68 10.43
N GLU A 53 0.87 -2.27 11.13
CA GLU A 53 -0.20 -1.46 10.58
C GLU A 53 0.32 -0.11 10.09
N ILE A 54 1.11 0.58 10.92
CA ILE A 54 1.75 1.87 10.57
C ILE A 54 2.68 1.71 9.36
N ILE A 55 3.50 0.66 9.35
CA ILE A 55 4.41 0.39 8.23
C ILE A 55 3.62 0.14 6.95
N SER A 56 2.58 -0.69 7.00
CA SER A 56 1.75 -1.01 5.84
C SER A 56 1.03 0.23 5.30
N LEU A 57 0.49 1.06 6.20
CA LEU A 57 -0.11 2.34 5.84
C LEU A 57 0.89 3.23 5.09
N GLN A 58 2.09 3.43 5.65
CA GLN A 58 3.10 4.30 5.05
C GLN A 58 3.51 3.83 3.66
N TYR A 59 3.77 2.53 3.48
CA TYR A 59 4.14 1.97 2.18
C TYR A 59 3.01 2.04 1.16
N PHE A 60 1.78 1.77 1.58
CA PHE A 60 0.62 1.92 0.71
C PHE A 60 0.52 3.35 0.20
N VAL A 61 0.54 4.35 1.08
CA VAL A 61 0.43 5.76 0.70
C VAL A 61 1.61 6.20 -0.18
N ASP A 62 2.84 5.85 0.18
CA ASP A 62 4.04 6.27 -0.58
C ASP A 62 4.14 5.62 -1.96
N GLY A 63 3.58 4.42 -2.14
CA GLY A 63 3.66 3.71 -3.41
C GLY A 63 2.41 3.80 -4.29
N LEU A 64 1.36 4.51 -3.89
CA LEU A 64 0.22 4.81 -4.76
C LEU A 64 0.69 5.45 -6.09
N LYS A 65 0.22 4.91 -7.22
CA LYS A 65 0.66 5.35 -8.56
C LYS A 65 0.07 6.71 -8.93
N GLU A 66 -1.19 6.93 -8.59
CA GLU A 66 -1.91 8.14 -8.99
C GLU A 66 -1.59 9.28 -8.02
N GLY A 67 -0.77 10.22 -8.47
CA GLY A 67 -0.21 11.28 -7.61
C GLY A 67 -1.27 12.14 -6.91
N GLU A 68 -2.43 12.37 -7.54
CA GLU A 68 -3.51 13.14 -6.92
C GLU A 68 -4.22 12.33 -5.82
N ILE A 69 -4.48 11.04 -6.04
CA ILE A 69 -5.01 10.14 -5.01
C ILE A 69 -4.01 10.01 -3.86
N GLN A 70 -2.72 9.85 -4.16
CA GLN A 70 -1.64 9.79 -3.17
C GLN A 70 -1.63 11.03 -2.25
N LYS A 71 -1.61 12.23 -2.85
CA LYS A 71 -1.61 13.50 -2.08
C LYS A 71 -2.85 13.60 -1.21
N ALA A 72 -4.03 13.30 -1.76
CA ALA A 72 -5.28 13.39 -1.03
C ALA A 72 -5.33 12.41 0.15
N VAL A 73 -4.90 11.15 -0.03
CA VAL A 73 -4.82 10.17 1.07
C VAL A 73 -3.83 10.64 2.15
N ARG A 74 -2.66 11.19 1.76
CA ARG A 74 -1.67 11.72 2.71
C ARG A 74 -2.23 12.88 3.55
N MET A 75 -3.12 13.69 2.99
CA MET A 75 -3.77 14.82 3.69
C MET A 75 -4.96 14.38 4.56
N ALA A 76 -5.50 13.18 4.35
CA ALA A 76 -6.74 12.73 4.99
C ALA A 76 -6.59 12.28 6.46
N ASP A 77 -5.38 12.33 7.03
CA ASP A 77 -5.07 11.92 8.42
C ASP A 77 -5.63 10.52 8.78
N VAL A 78 -5.51 9.60 7.82
CA VAL A 78 -5.96 8.21 7.98
C VAL A 78 -5.05 7.47 8.96
N GLN A 79 -5.66 6.68 9.85
CA GLN A 79 -4.94 6.03 10.96
C GLN A 79 -4.52 4.58 10.66
N ASP A 80 -5.11 3.97 9.63
CA ASP A 80 -4.88 2.57 9.29
C ASP A 80 -5.00 2.32 7.78
N LEU A 81 -4.44 1.19 7.33
CA LEU A 81 -4.41 0.81 5.91
C LEU A 81 -5.81 0.68 5.30
N LYS A 82 -6.78 0.15 6.06
CA LYS A 82 -8.15 -0.06 5.56
C LYS A 82 -8.84 1.27 5.30
N SER A 83 -8.69 2.23 6.20
CA SER A 83 -9.19 3.61 6.06
C SER A 83 -8.54 4.31 4.86
N ALA A 84 -7.22 4.15 4.67
CA ALA A 84 -6.50 4.67 3.51
C ALA A 84 -7.00 4.07 2.19
N LEU A 85 -7.18 2.74 2.14
CA LEU A 85 -7.72 2.04 0.96
C LEU A 85 -9.13 2.50 0.64
N LEU A 86 -10.02 2.59 1.63
CA LEU A 86 -11.39 3.03 1.42
C LEU A 86 -11.44 4.47 0.89
N TYR A 87 -10.60 5.36 1.40
CA TYR A 87 -10.52 6.73 0.92
C TYR A 87 -10.00 6.80 -0.53
N ALA A 88 -8.94 6.05 -0.85
CA ALA A 88 -8.40 5.97 -2.21
C ALA A 88 -9.45 5.44 -3.21
N LEU A 89 -10.22 4.41 -2.85
CA LEU A 89 -11.29 3.86 -3.68
C LEU A 89 -12.41 4.87 -3.95
N LYS A 90 -12.77 5.69 -2.96
CA LYS A 90 -13.77 6.76 -3.14
C LYS A 90 -13.28 7.80 -4.14
N LEU A 91 -12.01 8.17 -4.09
CA LEU A 91 -11.42 9.11 -5.04
C LEU A 91 -11.34 8.52 -6.45
N GLU A 92 -10.89 7.28 -6.59
CA GLU A 92 -10.85 6.57 -7.88
C GLU A 92 -12.24 6.48 -8.54
N ALA A 93 -13.29 6.19 -7.75
CA ALA A 93 -14.65 6.18 -8.26
C ALA A 93 -15.13 7.58 -8.70
N ALA A 94 -14.79 8.63 -7.95
CA ALA A 94 -15.15 10.00 -8.28
C ALA A 94 -14.43 10.51 -9.53
N THR A 95 -13.15 10.18 -9.72
CA THR A 95 -12.41 10.56 -10.94
C THR A 95 -13.00 9.87 -12.16
N GLN A 96 -13.29 8.56 -12.07
CA GLN A 96 -13.92 7.81 -13.16
C GLN A 96 -15.29 8.38 -13.56
N ALA A 97 -16.13 8.77 -12.59
CA ALA A 97 -17.41 9.42 -12.86
C ALA A 97 -17.23 10.74 -13.61
N SER A 98 -16.33 11.61 -13.12
CA SER A 98 -16.05 12.91 -13.74
C SER A 98 -15.50 12.80 -15.17
N HIS A 99 -14.72 11.76 -15.47
CA HIS A 99 -14.20 11.50 -16.81
C HIS A 99 -15.30 11.05 -17.77
N ARG A 100 -16.27 10.25 -17.31
CA ARG A 100 -17.42 9.84 -18.12
C ARG A 100 -18.32 11.02 -18.49
N ASP A 101 -18.56 11.93 -17.54
CA ASP A 101 -19.41 13.11 -17.75
C ASP A 101 -18.80 14.12 -18.73
N ARG A 102 -17.47 14.16 -18.86
CA ARG A 102 -16.78 15.06 -19.82
C ARG A 102 -16.72 14.52 -21.24
N HIS A 103 -16.91 13.21 -21.44
CA HIS A 103 -16.91 12.57 -22.76
C HIS A 103 -18.31 12.38 -23.34
N SER A 104 -19.36 12.72 -22.59
CA SER A 104 -20.76 12.64 -22.99
C SER A 104 -21.35 13.97 -23.52
N ILE A 105 -20.50 14.95 -23.85
CA ILE A 105 -20.89 16.24 -24.45
C ILE A 105 -20.43 16.31 -25.90
#